data_AF-A0A672ISS4-F1
#
_entry.id   AF-A0A672ISS4-F1
#
_cell.length_a   1.000
_cell.length_b   1.000
_cell.length_c   1.000
_cell.angle_alpha   90.00
_cell.angle_beta   90.00
_cell.angle_gamma   90.00
#
_symmetry.space_group_name_H-M   'P 1'
#
loop_
_entity.id
_entity.type
_entity.pdbx_description
1 polymer ?
#
loop_
_entity_poly.entity_id
_entity_poly.type
_entity_poly.pdbx_seq_one_letter_code
_entity_poly.pdbx_strand_id
1 'polypeptide(L)'
;MLPLSIKDDEYKPAKFNLLLKLSGWFRSILADKTSRNLFFFLCLNLSFAFVELTYGLWSNSLGLISDSFHMFFDCTALLAGLAASVISRWRSNDSFSYGYVRAEVLAGFVNGLFLIFTAFFIFSEGVERALEPPDVHHERLLPVSVAGLLVNLVGIFVFQHGGHGHSHGDGGSHGHSHSLFNGSLSHGHSHGGHEHQAKHGHGGHGHSHDGHGGHGHGHGHGDHGHGGHGHSHSSHEEPHCHGESRVLLHIIADTLGSIGVIISALLMQKYELMIADPICSMLIAILIGVSVVPLLKESIGILMQRTPPSLDASLPACYQRVQQLQGVYNLQEPHFWTLCTDVYIGTLKLLVAPDADTRWIQSQTHNIFTQAGVRQLYVQIDVAAM
;
A
#
# COMPACT_ATOMS: atom_id res chain seq x y z
N MET A 1 -46.20 0.88 6.45
CA MET A 1 -46.25 0.18 5.14
C MET A 1 -45.64 1.11 4.12
N LEU A 2 -44.42 0.82 3.67
CA LEU A 2 -43.74 1.60 2.62
C LEU A 2 -44.38 1.24 1.27
N PRO A 3 -44.70 2.22 0.40
CA PRO A 3 -45.25 1.92 -0.92
C PRO A 3 -44.14 1.34 -1.80
N LEU A 4 -44.25 0.04 -2.06
CA LEU A 4 -43.58 -0.67 -3.16
C LEU A 4 -44.34 -0.39 -4.46
N SER A 5 -43.60 -0.36 -5.56
CA SER A 5 -44.04 -0.17 -6.95
C SER A 5 -44.00 1.28 -7.47
N ILE A 6 -42.79 1.74 -7.78
CA ILE A 6 -42.59 2.55 -8.99
C ILE A 6 -42.70 1.56 -10.15
N LYS A 7 -43.66 1.78 -11.05
CA LYS A 7 -43.83 1.00 -12.28
C LYS A 7 -42.57 1.12 -13.14
N ASP A 8 -41.96 -0.02 -13.46
CA ASP A 8 -40.76 -0.14 -14.30
C ASP A 8 -41.00 0.08 -15.81
N ASP A 9 -42.09 0.72 -16.22
CA ASP A 9 -42.49 0.81 -17.63
C ASP A 9 -41.97 2.05 -18.39
N GLU A 10 -41.00 2.81 -17.83
CA GLU A 10 -40.30 3.82 -18.63
C GLU A 10 -38.80 3.98 -18.29
N TYR A 11 -38.08 2.89 -18.01
CA TYR A 11 -36.63 2.90 -18.13
C TYR A 11 -36.24 2.68 -19.60
N LYS A 12 -36.19 3.76 -20.39
CA LYS A 12 -35.48 3.75 -21.66
C LYS A 12 -34.00 3.57 -21.33
N PRO A 13 -33.32 2.47 -21.75
CA PRO A 13 -31.89 2.34 -21.49
C PRO A 13 -31.22 3.55 -22.13
N ALA A 14 -30.55 4.37 -21.31
CA ALA A 14 -29.70 5.42 -21.83
C ALA A 14 -28.80 4.75 -22.87
N LYS A 15 -28.88 5.20 -24.13
CA LYS A 15 -27.95 4.75 -25.19
C LYS A 15 -26.58 4.65 -24.55
N PHE A 16 -25.99 3.46 -24.57
CA PHE A 16 -24.69 3.15 -23.98
C PHE A 16 -23.64 4.04 -24.66
N ASN A 17 -23.59 5.31 -24.28
CA ASN A 17 -22.63 6.26 -24.80
C ASN A 17 -21.36 6.04 -24.01
N LEU A 18 -20.71 4.91 -24.28
CA LEU A 18 -19.37 4.55 -23.80
C LEU A 18 -18.44 5.75 -23.95
N LEU A 19 -18.54 6.50 -25.05
CA LEU A 19 -17.75 7.71 -25.31
C LEU A 19 -18.02 8.85 -24.31
N LEU A 20 -19.27 9.06 -23.89
CA LEU A 20 -19.60 10.07 -22.86
C LEU A 20 -19.08 9.64 -21.48
N LYS A 21 -19.23 8.35 -21.13
CA LYS A 21 -18.66 7.82 -19.88
C LYS A 21 -17.13 7.87 -19.89
N LEU A 22 -16.49 7.47 -20.99
CA LEU A 22 -15.04 7.56 -21.22
C LEU A 22 -14.57 9.01 -21.12
N SER A 23 -15.29 9.97 -21.71
CA SER A 23 -14.94 11.39 -21.60
C SER A 23 -15.04 11.90 -20.15
N GLY A 24 -16.01 11.40 -19.37
CA GLY A 24 -16.13 11.67 -17.94
C GLY A 24 -14.99 11.05 -17.13
N TRP A 25 -14.59 9.82 -17.46
CA TRP A 25 -13.44 9.16 -16.82
C TRP A 25 -12.14 9.89 -17.11
N PHE A 26 -11.90 10.25 -18.38
CA PHE A 26 -10.74 11.06 -18.78
C PHE A 26 -10.69 12.39 -18.02
N ARG A 27 -11.83 13.08 -17.91
CA ARG A 27 -11.92 14.34 -17.18
C ARG A 27 -11.64 14.16 -15.68
N SER A 28 -12.06 13.05 -15.10
CA SER A 28 -11.75 12.70 -13.70
C SER A 28 -10.27 12.39 -13.50
N ILE A 29 -9.64 11.68 -14.43
CA ILE A 29 -8.20 11.35 -14.39
C ILE A 29 -7.37 12.65 -14.51
N LEU A 30 -7.74 13.55 -15.41
CA LEU A 30 -7.05 14.82 -15.65
C LEU A 30 -7.24 15.86 -14.52
N ALA A 31 -8.30 15.72 -13.73
CA ALA A 31 -8.62 16.64 -12.63
C ALA A 31 -7.68 16.46 -11.43
N ASP A 32 -7.29 15.22 -11.13
CA ASP A 32 -6.39 14.90 -10.03
C ASP A 32 -4.92 14.97 -10.47
N LYS A 33 -4.07 15.64 -9.68
CA LYS A 33 -2.67 15.91 -10.08
C LYS A 33 -1.86 14.61 -10.20
N THR A 34 -2.05 13.69 -9.27
CA THR A 34 -1.41 12.37 -9.26
C THR A 34 -1.87 11.53 -10.44
N SER A 35 -3.18 11.38 -10.61
CA SER A 35 -3.76 10.60 -11.71
C SER A 35 -3.37 11.16 -13.08
N ARG A 36 -3.26 12.49 -13.21
CA ARG A 36 -2.79 13.16 -14.42
C ARG A 36 -1.32 12.88 -14.71
N ASN A 37 -0.45 12.94 -13.69
CA ASN A 37 0.97 12.62 -13.85
C ASN A 37 1.16 11.15 -14.28
N LEU A 38 0.41 10.23 -13.67
CA LEU A 38 0.41 8.82 -14.03
C LEU A 38 -0.10 8.59 -15.46
N PHE A 39 -1.14 9.30 -15.87
CA PHE A 39 -1.64 9.25 -17.24
C PHE A 39 -0.62 9.75 -18.28
N PHE A 40 0.05 10.89 -18.02
CA PHE A 40 1.08 11.38 -18.94
C PHE A 40 2.30 10.47 -19.01
N PHE A 41 2.71 9.89 -17.87
CA PHE A 41 3.77 8.90 -17.84
C PHE A 41 3.40 7.64 -18.65
N LEU A 42 2.19 7.13 -18.47
CA LEU A 42 1.66 6.02 -19.26
C LEU A 42 1.66 6.34 -20.77
N CYS A 43 1.20 7.52 -21.17
CA CYS A 43 1.21 7.93 -22.58
C CYS A 43 2.63 8.01 -23.15
N LEU A 44 3.59 8.48 -22.36
CA LEU A 44 4.99 8.59 -22.76
C LEU A 44 5.61 7.19 -22.94
N ASN A 45 5.48 6.30 -21.96
CA ASN A 45 5.97 4.92 -22.05
C ASN A 45 5.30 4.14 -23.19
N LEU A 46 3.98 4.28 -23.36
CA LEU A 46 3.27 3.64 -24.45
C LEU A 46 3.75 4.15 -25.82
N SER A 47 3.98 5.47 -25.95
CA SER A 47 4.52 6.05 -27.19
C SER A 47 5.92 5.53 -27.47
N PHE A 48 6.75 5.40 -26.44
CA PHE A 48 8.10 4.84 -26.56
C PHE A 48 8.06 3.36 -26.99
N ALA A 49 7.19 2.54 -26.40
CA ALA A 49 7.00 1.15 -26.82
C ALA A 49 6.60 1.02 -28.30
N PHE A 50 5.79 1.93 -28.83
CA PHE A 50 5.48 1.97 -30.27
C PHE A 50 6.67 2.38 -31.14
N VAL A 51 7.49 3.32 -30.69
CA VAL A 51 8.71 3.74 -31.40
C VAL A 51 9.68 2.57 -31.47
N GLU A 52 9.92 1.88 -30.36
CA GLU A 52 10.76 0.69 -30.35
C GLU A 52 10.17 -0.42 -31.22
N LEU A 53 8.87 -0.68 -31.17
CA LEU A 53 8.24 -1.73 -31.98
C LEU A 53 8.46 -1.44 -33.47
N THR A 54 8.26 -0.18 -33.88
CA THR A 54 8.46 0.26 -35.26
C THR A 54 9.92 0.15 -35.67
N TYR A 55 10.84 0.53 -34.78
CA TYR A 55 12.28 0.42 -35.02
C TYR A 55 12.75 -1.04 -35.08
N GLY A 56 12.18 -1.93 -34.25
CA GLY A 56 12.45 -3.36 -34.22
C GLY A 56 11.98 -4.06 -35.49
N LEU A 57 10.76 -3.74 -35.94
CA LEU A 57 10.24 -4.21 -37.22
C LEU A 57 11.07 -3.70 -38.40
N TRP A 58 11.43 -2.42 -38.41
CA TRP A 58 12.25 -1.84 -39.48
C TRP A 58 13.66 -2.43 -39.53
N SER A 59 14.23 -2.71 -38.36
CA SER A 59 15.57 -3.29 -38.22
C SER A 59 15.61 -4.81 -38.33
N ASN A 60 14.46 -5.49 -38.49
CA ASN A 60 14.27 -6.94 -38.44
C ASN A 60 14.93 -7.59 -37.21
N SER A 61 14.94 -6.90 -36.07
CA SER A 61 15.56 -7.39 -34.84
C SER A 61 14.49 -8.05 -33.97
N LEU A 62 14.50 -9.38 -33.90
CA LEU A 62 13.60 -10.14 -33.03
C LEU A 62 13.76 -9.75 -31.56
N GLY A 63 14.99 -9.48 -31.12
CA GLY A 63 15.27 -9.07 -29.74
C GLY A 63 14.64 -7.72 -29.39
N LEU A 64 14.67 -6.76 -30.32
CA LEU A 64 14.08 -5.44 -30.08
C LEU A 64 12.54 -5.47 -30.18
N ILE A 65 12.00 -6.33 -31.03
CA ILE A 65 10.54 -6.58 -31.12
C ILE A 65 10.02 -7.16 -29.80
N SER A 66 10.74 -8.14 -29.24
CA SER A 66 10.42 -8.73 -27.95
C SER A 66 10.47 -7.69 -26.82
N ASP A 67 11.47 -6.82 -26.83
CA ASP A 67 11.61 -5.69 -25.90
C ASP A 67 10.38 -4.75 -25.97
N SER A 68 9.90 -4.45 -27.17
CA SER A 68 8.73 -3.59 -27.32
C SER A 68 7.43 -4.24 -26.82
N PHE A 69 7.28 -5.56 -26.99
CA PHE A 69 6.09 -6.27 -26.53
C PHE A 69 6.01 -6.35 -25.00
N HIS A 70 7.14 -6.53 -24.30
CA HIS A 70 7.12 -6.57 -22.83
C HIS A 70 6.68 -5.20 -22.27
N MET A 71 7.27 -4.09 -22.75
CA MET A 71 6.88 -2.75 -22.32
C MET A 71 5.42 -2.40 -22.66
N PHE A 72 4.92 -2.92 -23.78
CA PHE A 72 3.51 -2.78 -24.14
C PHE A 72 2.58 -3.46 -23.13
N PHE A 73 2.92 -4.67 -22.67
CA PHE A 73 2.14 -5.36 -21.65
C PHE A 73 2.21 -4.65 -20.30
N ASP A 74 3.37 -4.10 -19.93
CA ASP A 74 3.52 -3.30 -18.71
C ASP A 74 2.66 -2.03 -18.76
N CYS A 75 2.65 -1.32 -19.90
CA CYS A 75 1.75 -0.18 -20.13
C CYS A 75 0.27 -0.59 -20.03
N THR A 76 -0.10 -1.73 -20.59
CA THR A 76 -1.49 -2.24 -20.52
C THR A 76 -1.89 -2.51 -19.07
N ALA A 77 -0.97 -3.01 -18.26
CA ALA A 77 -1.23 -3.30 -16.86
C ALA A 77 -1.33 -2.02 -16.00
N LEU A 78 -0.49 -1.01 -16.27
CA LEU A 78 -0.63 0.34 -15.69
C LEU A 78 -1.96 1.00 -16.09
N LEU A 79 -2.38 0.87 -17.34
CA LEU A 79 -3.68 1.35 -17.82
C LEU A 79 -4.84 0.68 -17.08
N ALA A 80 -4.79 -0.64 -16.90
CA ALA A 80 -5.78 -1.38 -16.14
C ALA A 80 -5.83 -0.92 -14.67
N GLY A 81 -4.68 -0.66 -14.05
CA GLY A 81 -4.58 -0.08 -12.71
C GLY A 81 -5.22 1.31 -12.60
N LEU A 82 -4.94 2.19 -13.56
CA LEU A 82 -5.54 3.52 -13.64
C LEU A 82 -7.07 3.44 -13.81
N ALA A 83 -7.54 2.58 -14.72
CA ALA A 83 -8.97 2.35 -14.91
C ALA A 83 -9.63 1.83 -13.63
N ALA A 84 -9.00 0.89 -12.93
CA ALA A 84 -9.49 0.35 -11.67
C ALA A 84 -9.55 1.40 -10.55
N SER A 85 -8.59 2.32 -10.49
CA SER A 85 -8.61 3.45 -9.55
C SER A 85 -9.78 4.42 -9.79
N VAL A 86 -10.20 4.57 -11.05
CA VAL A 86 -11.40 5.35 -11.37
C VAL A 86 -12.67 4.56 -11.00
N ILE A 87 -12.71 3.26 -11.30
CA ILE A 87 -13.85 2.40 -11.02
C ILE A 87 -14.08 2.25 -9.50
N SER A 88 -13.03 2.17 -8.69
CA SER A 88 -13.14 2.01 -7.23
C SER A 88 -13.84 3.18 -6.54
N ARG A 89 -13.88 4.36 -7.19
CA ARG A 89 -14.56 5.57 -6.70
C ARG A 89 -16.04 5.63 -7.06
N TRP A 90 -16.57 4.68 -7.82
CA TRP A 90 -18.00 4.68 -8.15
C TRP A 90 -18.87 4.37 -6.94
N ARG A 91 -20.05 4.99 -6.90
CA ARG A 91 -21.04 4.77 -5.83
C ARG A 91 -21.56 3.32 -5.88
N SER A 92 -21.92 2.77 -4.72
CA SER A 92 -22.59 1.48 -4.60
C SER A 92 -23.94 1.45 -5.35
N ASN A 93 -24.32 0.26 -5.80
CA ASN A 93 -25.60 -0.03 -6.43
C ASN A 93 -26.18 -1.34 -5.86
N ASP A 94 -27.40 -1.69 -6.27
CA ASP A 94 -28.11 -2.86 -5.73
C ASP A 94 -27.40 -4.20 -6.00
N SER A 95 -26.57 -4.27 -7.05
CA SER A 95 -25.75 -5.47 -7.35
C SER A 95 -24.43 -5.51 -6.56
N PHE A 96 -23.90 -4.35 -6.15
CA PHE A 96 -22.63 -4.20 -5.43
C PHE A 96 -22.83 -3.35 -4.17
N SER A 97 -23.33 -3.97 -3.10
CA SER A 97 -23.68 -3.29 -1.84
C SER A 97 -22.48 -2.62 -1.15
N TYR A 98 -21.29 -3.24 -1.23
CA TYR A 98 -20.03 -2.66 -0.73
C TYR A 98 -19.36 -1.69 -1.72
N GLY A 99 -19.96 -1.46 -2.89
CA GLY A 99 -19.37 -0.67 -3.97
C GLY A 99 -18.28 -1.40 -4.76
N TYR A 100 -17.50 -0.63 -5.51
CA TYR A 100 -16.51 -1.13 -6.47
C TYR A 100 -15.08 -1.17 -5.94
N VAL A 101 -14.92 -1.07 -4.62
CA VAL A 101 -13.60 -0.85 -3.99
C VAL A 101 -12.63 -2.02 -4.20
N ARG A 102 -13.14 -3.25 -4.41
CA ARG A 102 -12.34 -4.44 -4.76
C ARG A 102 -11.75 -4.40 -6.18
N ALA A 103 -12.20 -3.50 -7.06
CA ALA A 103 -11.70 -3.41 -8.43
C ALA A 103 -10.18 -3.14 -8.48
N GLU A 104 -9.67 -2.36 -7.53
CA GLU A 104 -8.24 -2.04 -7.43
C GLU A 104 -7.39 -3.28 -7.08
N VAL A 105 -7.87 -4.10 -6.14
CA VAL A 105 -7.24 -5.37 -5.76
C VAL A 105 -7.26 -6.35 -6.93
N LEU A 106 -8.39 -6.43 -7.64
CA LEU A 106 -8.52 -7.30 -8.81
C LEU A 106 -7.58 -6.88 -9.96
N ALA A 107 -7.47 -5.58 -10.24
CA ALA A 107 -6.54 -5.07 -11.24
C ALA A 107 -5.09 -5.30 -10.83
N GLY A 108 -4.77 -5.14 -9.53
CA GLY A 108 -3.46 -5.48 -8.98
C GLY A 108 -3.11 -6.96 -9.14
N PHE A 109 -4.09 -7.86 -8.93
CA PHE A 109 -3.92 -9.30 -9.13
C PHE A 109 -3.69 -9.65 -10.60
N VAL A 110 -4.51 -9.13 -11.51
CA VAL A 110 -4.37 -9.35 -12.97
C VAL A 110 -3.05 -8.79 -13.48
N ASN A 111 -2.62 -7.61 -13.01
CA ASN A 111 -1.31 -7.04 -13.30
C ASN A 111 -0.19 -7.99 -12.85
N GLY A 112 -0.26 -8.52 -11.63
CA GLY A 112 0.72 -9.52 -11.15
C GLY A 112 0.81 -10.76 -12.05
N LEU A 113 -0.31 -11.23 -12.61
CA LEU A 113 -0.29 -12.34 -13.58
C LEU A 113 0.41 -11.95 -14.89
N PHE A 114 0.16 -10.76 -15.41
CA PHE A 114 0.87 -10.26 -16.59
C PHE A 114 2.37 -10.12 -16.33
N LEU A 115 2.78 -9.61 -15.16
CA LEU A 115 4.20 -9.50 -14.83
C LEU A 115 4.91 -10.86 -14.73
N ILE A 116 4.24 -11.90 -14.22
CA ILE A 116 4.78 -13.27 -14.25
C ILE A 116 4.93 -13.77 -15.68
N PHE A 117 3.92 -13.55 -16.51
CA PHE A 117 3.95 -13.93 -17.92
C PHE A 117 5.10 -13.23 -18.66
N THR A 118 5.23 -11.92 -18.48
CA THR A 118 6.31 -11.10 -19.03
C THR A 118 7.68 -11.56 -18.53
N ALA A 119 7.84 -11.79 -17.23
CA ALA A 119 9.10 -12.27 -16.66
C ALA A 119 9.51 -13.64 -17.23
N PHE A 120 8.56 -14.57 -17.38
CA PHE A 120 8.82 -15.87 -18.01
C PHE A 120 9.27 -15.72 -19.46
N PHE A 121 8.64 -14.82 -20.22
CA PHE A 121 8.98 -14.55 -21.61
C PHE A 121 10.39 -13.95 -21.76
N ILE A 122 10.72 -12.91 -20.99
CA ILE A 122 12.06 -12.30 -20.94
C ILE A 122 13.12 -13.33 -20.53
N PHE A 123 12.82 -14.18 -19.55
CA PHE A 123 13.73 -15.24 -19.13
C PHE A 123 13.98 -16.26 -20.25
N SER A 124 12.92 -16.72 -20.90
CA SER A 124 13.02 -17.68 -22.01
C SER A 124 13.87 -17.11 -23.16
N GLU A 125 13.66 -15.84 -23.51
CA GLU A 125 14.44 -15.17 -24.54
C GLU A 125 15.91 -15.00 -24.13
N GLY A 126 16.16 -14.64 -22.87
CA GLY A 126 17.52 -14.59 -22.32
C GLY A 126 18.25 -15.94 -22.42
N VAL A 127 17.54 -17.05 -22.17
CA VAL A 127 18.11 -18.40 -22.34
C VAL A 127 18.41 -18.70 -23.81
N GLU A 128 17.49 -18.37 -24.72
CA GLU A 128 17.68 -18.58 -26.17
C GLU A 128 18.91 -17.81 -26.68
N ARG A 129 19.04 -16.53 -26.33
CA ARG A 129 20.20 -15.69 -26.71
C ARG A 129 21.51 -16.16 -26.08
N ALA A 130 21.46 -16.84 -24.92
CA ALA A 130 22.65 -17.44 -24.29
C ALA A 130 23.13 -18.71 -24.99
N LEU A 131 22.22 -19.50 -25.57
CA LEU A 131 22.52 -20.77 -26.24
C LEU A 131 22.89 -20.57 -27.71
N GLU A 132 22.16 -19.71 -28.41
CA GLU A 132 22.38 -19.38 -29.82
C GLU A 132 22.54 -17.85 -29.93
N PRO A 133 23.77 -17.32 -29.75
CA PRO A 133 24.03 -15.88 -29.87
C PRO A 133 23.66 -15.44 -31.28
N PRO A 134 22.63 -14.59 -31.46
CA PRO A 134 22.30 -14.09 -32.78
C PRO A 134 23.36 -13.06 -33.19
N ASP A 135 23.64 -12.96 -34.49
CA ASP A 135 24.50 -11.91 -35.07
C ASP A 135 23.77 -10.55 -35.02
N VAL A 136 23.51 -10.03 -33.82
CA VAL A 136 22.83 -8.74 -33.65
C VAL A 136 23.86 -7.63 -33.76
N HIS A 137 23.60 -6.64 -34.61
CA HIS A 137 24.40 -5.42 -34.68
C HIS A 137 24.27 -4.64 -33.36
N HIS A 138 25.22 -4.86 -32.45
CA HIS A 138 25.36 -4.25 -31.11
C HIS A 138 25.19 -2.72 -31.08
N GLU A 139 25.41 -2.05 -32.22
CA GLU A 139 25.28 -0.61 -32.39
C GLU A 139 23.83 -0.10 -32.22
N ARG A 140 22.83 -0.96 -32.40
CA ARG A 140 21.41 -0.56 -32.36
C ARG A 140 20.79 -0.64 -30.96
N LEU A 141 21.35 -1.44 -30.07
CA LEU A 141 20.82 -1.66 -28.71
C LEU A 141 21.14 -0.47 -27.79
N LEU A 142 22.37 0.04 -27.84
CA LEU A 142 22.81 1.11 -26.93
C LEU A 142 21.98 2.41 -27.06
N PRO A 143 21.72 2.96 -28.26
CA PRO A 143 20.89 4.17 -28.40
C PRO A 143 19.47 3.99 -27.87
N VAL A 144 18.90 2.80 -28.05
CA VAL A 144 17.53 2.47 -27.62
C VAL A 144 17.46 2.37 -26.09
N SER A 145 18.39 1.66 -25.46
CA SER A 145 18.46 1.60 -23.99
C SER A 145 18.73 2.95 -23.34
N VAL A 146 19.54 3.81 -23.96
CA VAL A 146 19.76 5.20 -23.50
C VAL A 146 18.49 6.03 -23.64
N ALA A 147 17.75 5.90 -24.75
CA ALA A 147 16.47 6.58 -24.93
C ALA A 147 15.43 6.12 -23.89
N GLY A 148 15.35 4.81 -23.64
CA GLY A 148 14.49 4.23 -22.61
C GLY A 148 14.84 4.71 -21.20
N LEU A 149 16.14 4.80 -20.88
CA LEU A 149 16.59 5.37 -19.61
C LEU A 149 16.16 6.84 -19.46
N LEU A 150 16.28 7.66 -20.51
CA LEU A 150 15.85 9.06 -20.48
C LEU A 150 14.34 9.18 -20.27
N VAL A 151 13.56 8.33 -20.94
CA VAL A 151 12.10 8.22 -20.76
C VAL A 151 11.75 7.90 -19.30
N ASN A 152 12.39 6.89 -18.72
CA ASN A 152 12.18 6.51 -17.32
C ASN A 152 12.60 7.62 -16.33
N LEU A 153 13.71 8.32 -16.62
CA LEU A 153 14.19 9.44 -15.80
C LEU A 153 13.24 10.64 -15.82
N VAL A 154 12.67 10.96 -16.99
CA VAL A 154 11.60 11.97 -17.12
C VAL A 154 10.39 11.55 -16.27
N GLY A 155 10.04 10.26 -16.28
CA GLY A 155 9.03 9.71 -15.38
C GLY A 155 9.31 10.04 -13.91
N ILE A 156 10.47 9.63 -13.40
CA ILE A 156 10.89 9.91 -12.02
C ILE A 156 10.82 11.41 -11.70
N PHE A 157 11.32 12.26 -12.59
CA PHE A 157 11.33 13.72 -12.38
C PHE A 157 9.91 14.30 -12.27
N VAL A 158 8.98 13.84 -13.12
CA VAL A 158 7.57 14.26 -13.11
C VAL A 158 6.87 13.84 -11.81
N PHE A 159 7.18 12.66 -11.28
CA PHE A 159 6.63 12.19 -10.00
C PHE A 159 7.26 12.89 -8.79
N GLN A 160 8.58 13.13 -8.78
CA GLN A 160 9.25 13.81 -7.66
C GLN A 160 8.92 15.30 -7.56
N HIS A 161 8.84 16.03 -8.68
CA HIS A 161 8.48 17.46 -8.67
C HIS A 161 6.97 17.71 -8.56
N GLY A 162 6.15 16.65 -8.67
CA GLY A 162 4.71 16.71 -8.41
C GLY A 162 4.36 16.82 -6.92
N GLY A 163 5.22 16.31 -6.03
CA GLY A 163 4.89 16.04 -4.62
C GLY A 163 5.71 16.77 -3.55
N HIS A 164 6.73 17.57 -3.86
CA HIS A 164 7.57 18.21 -2.83
C HIS A 164 7.67 19.74 -2.99
N GLY A 165 6.78 20.45 -2.32
CA GLY A 165 6.97 21.83 -1.91
C GLY A 165 7.13 21.90 -0.40
N HIS A 166 8.30 21.53 0.12
CA HIS A 166 8.65 21.74 1.53
C HIS A 166 9.79 22.74 1.63
N SER A 167 9.39 24.00 1.85
CA SER A 167 10.28 25.02 2.42
C SER A 167 10.63 24.60 3.84
N HIS A 168 11.91 24.39 4.14
CA HIS A 168 12.38 24.29 5.51
C HIS A 168 12.31 25.67 6.17
N GLY A 169 11.23 25.88 6.94
CA GLY A 169 11.15 26.94 7.94
C GLY A 169 11.34 26.31 9.31
N ASP A 170 12.49 26.59 9.91
CA ASP A 170 12.86 26.32 11.30
C ASP A 170 11.86 26.99 12.27
N GLY A 171 11.52 26.32 13.38
CA GLY A 171 10.76 26.92 14.49
C GLY A 171 9.58 26.08 14.96
N GLY A 172 9.75 25.39 16.09
CA GLY A 172 8.76 24.48 16.65
C GLY A 172 7.55 25.14 17.31
N SER A 173 6.47 24.37 17.42
CA SER A 173 5.53 24.35 18.56
C SER A 173 4.40 23.33 18.31
N HIS A 174 3.98 22.67 19.39
CA HIS A 174 2.79 21.82 19.55
C HIS A 174 1.47 22.39 19.01
N GLY A 175 0.52 21.49 18.68
CA GLY A 175 -0.93 21.77 18.60
C GLY A 175 -1.69 20.83 17.65
N HIS A 176 -2.24 19.71 18.13
CA HIS A 176 -3.65 19.46 18.51
C HIS A 176 -4.65 19.31 17.35
N SER A 177 -5.21 18.09 17.30
CA SER A 177 -6.32 17.64 16.47
C SER A 177 -7.64 18.32 16.83
N HIS A 178 -8.32 18.89 15.83
CA HIS A 178 -9.70 19.34 15.95
C HIS A 178 -10.65 18.29 15.35
N SER A 179 -11.42 17.61 16.20
CA SER A 179 -12.65 16.95 15.80
C SER A 179 -13.82 17.90 16.08
N LEU A 180 -14.40 18.41 15.00
CA LEU A 180 -15.73 19.02 14.99
C LEU A 180 -16.74 17.88 15.09
N PHE A 181 -17.37 17.70 16.26
CA PHE A 181 -18.83 17.58 16.46
C PHE A 181 -19.15 16.98 17.85
N ASN A 182 -19.85 17.78 18.64
CA ASN A 182 -20.85 17.41 19.66
C ASN A 182 -20.40 16.85 21.04
N GLY A 183 -20.31 17.78 22.00
CA GLY A 183 -21.17 17.73 23.19
C GLY A 183 -20.79 16.78 24.32
N SER A 184 -19.90 17.21 25.21
CA SER A 184 -20.01 16.86 26.63
C SER A 184 -19.30 17.85 27.56
N LEU A 185 -19.98 18.05 28.67
CA LEU A 185 -19.76 18.97 29.78
C LEU A 185 -18.37 18.80 30.43
N SER A 186 -17.59 19.86 30.60
CA SER A 186 -16.38 19.81 31.45
C SER A 186 -16.18 21.05 32.32
N HIS A 187 -15.70 20.75 33.53
CA HIS A 187 -15.72 21.51 34.76
C HIS A 187 -14.50 22.47 34.81
N GLY A 188 -14.74 23.75 35.09
CA GLY A 188 -13.67 24.75 35.22
C GLY A 188 -13.15 24.85 36.65
N HIS A 189 -11.85 24.62 36.83
CA HIS A 189 -11.13 25.07 38.02
C HIS A 189 -10.14 26.15 37.63
N SER A 190 -10.33 27.32 38.25
CA SER A 190 -9.47 28.49 38.18
C SER A 190 -8.52 28.46 39.38
N HIS A 191 -7.22 28.65 39.15
CA HIS A 191 -6.32 29.11 40.19
C HIS A 191 -5.53 30.31 39.67
N GLY A 192 -5.82 31.45 40.31
CA GLY A 192 -5.15 32.73 40.11
C GLY A 192 -3.71 32.71 40.61
N GLY A 193 -2.92 33.59 40.00
CA GLY A 193 -1.47 33.62 40.12
C GLY A 193 -0.94 34.21 41.42
N HIS A 194 0.37 34.07 41.57
CA HIS A 194 1.19 34.87 42.45
C HIS A 194 2.55 35.11 41.78
N GLU A 195 2.84 36.38 41.51
CA GLU A 195 4.19 36.91 41.28
C GLU A 195 4.96 36.92 42.60
N HIS A 196 6.27 36.61 42.56
CA HIS A 196 7.26 37.29 43.42
C HIS A 196 8.63 37.30 42.74
N GLN A 197 9.17 38.51 42.54
CA GLN A 197 10.59 38.78 42.35
C GLN A 197 11.36 38.68 43.68
N ALA A 198 12.67 38.42 43.55
CA ALA A 198 13.80 39.01 44.29
C ALA A 198 14.76 38.02 45.00
N LYS A 199 15.93 37.86 44.37
CA LYS A 199 17.29 38.16 44.89
C LYS A 199 17.88 37.43 46.13
N HIS A 200 19.08 36.89 45.84
CA HIS A 200 20.31 36.78 46.65
C HIS A 200 20.47 35.71 47.74
N GLY A 201 21.64 35.04 47.73
CA GLY A 201 22.46 34.88 48.94
C GLY A 201 23.02 33.49 49.26
N HIS A 202 24.26 33.25 48.83
CA HIS A 202 25.37 32.50 49.47
C HIS A 202 25.14 31.27 50.39
N GLY A 203 25.94 30.21 50.13
CA GLY A 203 27.01 29.82 51.06
C GLY A 203 26.99 28.40 51.66
N GLY A 204 28.14 27.71 51.53
CA GLY A 204 28.67 26.67 52.45
C GLY A 204 28.13 25.25 52.29
N HIS A 205 28.95 24.24 51.93
CA HIS A 205 29.79 23.38 52.81
C HIS A 205 29.02 22.81 54.01
N GLY A 206 29.06 21.52 54.38
CA GLY A 206 29.81 20.34 53.96
C GLY A 206 29.62 19.22 55.00
N HIS A 207 29.86 17.98 54.56
CA HIS A 207 30.34 16.77 55.28
C HIS A 207 29.51 16.04 56.37
N SER A 208 29.31 14.75 56.06
CA SER A 208 29.57 13.53 56.86
C SER A 208 28.98 13.34 58.27
N HIS A 209 28.43 12.15 58.53
CA HIS A 209 28.83 11.31 59.67
C HIS A 209 28.48 9.84 59.45
N ASP A 210 29.44 8.98 59.80
CA ASP A 210 29.36 7.54 60.02
C ASP A 210 28.37 7.13 61.13
N GLY A 211 27.88 5.89 61.09
CA GLY A 211 27.34 5.24 62.29
C GLY A 211 26.35 4.09 62.09
N HIS A 212 26.89 2.87 61.95
CA HIS A 212 26.41 1.56 62.43
C HIS A 212 24.90 1.21 62.53
N GLY A 213 24.57 0.01 62.02
CA GLY A 213 23.49 -0.81 62.55
C GLY A 213 22.91 -1.77 61.51
N GLY A 214 23.38 -3.02 61.51
CA GLY A 214 23.01 -4.03 60.51
C GLY A 214 21.59 -4.58 60.66
N HIS A 215 21.09 -5.17 59.58
CA HIS A 215 20.34 -6.42 59.57
C HIS A 215 20.29 -6.92 58.11
N GLY A 216 20.79 -8.13 57.88
CA GLY A 216 20.75 -8.78 56.57
C GLY A 216 19.45 -9.50 56.34
N HIS A 217 19.04 -9.60 55.07
CA HIS A 217 18.31 -10.74 54.52
C HIS A 217 18.66 -10.83 53.02
N GLY A 218 19.10 -12.01 52.59
CA GLY A 218 19.46 -12.27 51.20
C GLY A 218 18.25 -12.57 50.34
N HIS A 219 18.38 -12.31 49.04
CA HIS A 219 17.69 -13.02 47.99
C HIS A 219 18.61 -13.08 46.76
N GLY A 220 18.84 -14.31 46.29
CA GLY A 220 19.56 -14.56 45.06
C GLY A 220 18.66 -14.38 43.85
N HIS A 221 19.17 -13.67 42.86
CA HIS A 221 18.84 -13.76 41.44
C HIS A 221 20.17 -13.52 40.73
N GLY A 222 20.65 -14.41 39.86
CA GLY A 222 19.96 -14.81 38.65
C GLY A 222 20.75 -14.18 37.50
N ASP A 223 21.68 -14.98 36.99
CA ASP A 223 22.51 -14.82 35.79
C ASP A 223 22.03 -13.77 34.76
N HIS A 224 22.84 -12.74 34.53
CA HIS A 224 22.70 -11.83 33.39
C HIS A 224 23.83 -12.09 32.39
N GLY A 225 23.61 -13.07 31.53
CA GLY A 225 24.36 -13.22 30.29
C GLY A 225 24.06 -12.06 29.35
N HIS A 226 25.06 -11.20 29.12
CA HIS A 226 25.04 -10.22 28.05
C HIS A 226 25.22 -10.93 26.70
N GLY A 227 24.10 -11.39 26.15
CA GLY A 227 23.98 -11.82 24.76
C GLY A 227 24.26 -10.67 23.79
N GLY A 228 24.98 -11.00 22.73
CA GLY A 228 25.62 -10.07 21.81
C GLY A 228 24.69 -9.09 21.09
N HIS A 229 25.27 -7.93 20.80
CA HIS A 229 24.81 -6.97 19.80
C HIS A 229 24.66 -7.65 18.43
N GLY A 230 23.44 -8.08 18.11
CA GLY A 230 23.01 -8.31 16.74
C GLY A 230 22.44 -7.01 16.17
N HIS A 231 23.21 -6.35 15.31
CA HIS A 231 22.71 -5.26 14.48
C HIS A 231 21.78 -5.83 13.41
N SER A 232 20.49 -5.94 13.70
CA SER A 232 19.46 -6.21 12.69
C SER A 232 19.04 -4.89 12.05
N HIS A 233 19.69 -4.54 10.94
CA HIS A 233 19.11 -3.63 9.96
C HIS A 233 17.98 -4.36 9.23
N SER A 234 16.75 -4.17 9.68
CA SER A 234 15.56 -4.50 8.90
C SER A 234 14.65 -3.28 8.95
N SER A 235 14.84 -2.38 8.00
CA SER A 235 13.86 -1.36 7.63
C SER A 235 12.61 -2.08 7.12
N HIS A 236 11.73 -2.44 8.05
CA HIS A 236 10.34 -2.72 7.77
C HIS A 236 9.70 -1.41 7.33
N GLU A 237 9.72 -1.13 6.04
CA GLU A 237 8.73 -0.23 5.45
C GLU A 237 7.44 -1.03 5.28
N GLU A 238 6.50 -0.76 6.19
CA GLU A 238 5.08 -1.11 6.06
C GLU A 238 4.57 -0.65 4.69
N PRO A 239 3.87 -1.49 3.91
CA PRO A 239 3.34 -1.09 2.62
C PRO A 239 2.08 -0.25 2.83
N HIS A 240 2.25 1.02 3.18
CA HIS A 240 1.18 2.01 3.10
C HIS A 240 0.92 2.33 1.62
N CYS A 241 -0.25 1.91 1.14
CA CYS A 241 -0.63 2.04 -0.26
C CYS A 241 -1.21 3.44 -0.52
N HIS A 242 -0.35 4.36 -0.94
CA HIS A 242 -0.72 5.25 -2.03
C HIS A 242 -0.36 4.50 -3.33
N GLY A 243 -1.28 4.39 -4.29
CA GLY A 243 -1.00 3.80 -5.61
C GLY A 243 0.24 4.39 -6.32
N GLU A 244 0.72 5.56 -5.86
CA GLU A 244 1.97 6.20 -6.21
C GLU A 244 3.22 5.34 -5.94
N SER A 245 3.27 4.62 -4.82
CA SER A 245 4.45 3.84 -4.43
C SER A 245 4.65 2.62 -5.33
N ARG A 246 3.58 2.01 -5.83
CA ARG A 246 3.68 0.86 -6.76
C ARG A 246 4.20 1.27 -8.12
N VAL A 247 3.71 2.39 -8.67
CA VAL A 247 4.21 2.91 -9.94
C VAL A 247 5.63 3.42 -9.79
N LEU A 248 5.96 4.12 -8.71
CA LEU A 248 7.32 4.61 -8.46
C LEU A 248 8.32 3.47 -8.30
N LEU A 249 7.98 2.41 -7.54
CA LEU A 249 8.83 1.24 -7.39
C LEU A 249 9.01 0.48 -8.72
N HIS A 250 7.97 0.43 -9.55
CA HIS A 250 8.05 -0.13 -10.91
C HIS A 250 8.97 0.71 -11.80
N ILE A 251 8.84 2.04 -11.81
CA ILE A 251 9.72 2.93 -12.58
C ILE A 251 11.18 2.76 -12.13
N ILE A 252 11.42 2.63 -10.82
CA ILE A 252 12.78 2.37 -10.30
C ILE A 252 13.30 1.02 -10.80
N ALA A 253 12.47 -0.03 -10.80
CA ALA A 253 12.85 -1.33 -11.33
C ALA A 253 13.19 -1.27 -12.82
N ASP A 254 12.38 -0.57 -13.63
CA ASP A 254 12.60 -0.39 -15.07
C ASP A 254 13.86 0.46 -15.33
N THR A 255 14.11 1.46 -14.50
CA THR A 255 15.33 2.30 -14.55
C THR A 255 16.57 1.47 -14.22
N LEU A 256 16.52 0.62 -13.19
CA LEU A 256 17.60 -0.30 -12.83
C LEU A 256 17.84 -1.33 -13.93
N GLY A 257 16.77 -1.85 -14.54
CA GLY A 257 16.85 -2.72 -15.71
C GLY A 257 17.55 -2.04 -16.89
N SER A 258 17.14 -0.82 -17.22
CA SER A 258 17.73 0.00 -18.30
C SER A 258 19.23 0.24 -18.07
N ILE A 259 19.63 0.53 -16.81
CA ILE A 259 21.05 0.69 -16.45
C ILE A 259 21.81 -0.63 -16.63
N GLY A 260 21.22 -1.75 -16.21
CA GLY A 260 21.80 -3.08 -16.41
C GLY A 260 22.10 -3.39 -17.87
N VAL A 261 21.14 -3.11 -18.76
CA VAL A 261 21.28 -3.30 -20.21
C VAL A 261 22.33 -2.37 -20.82
N ILE A 262 22.44 -1.13 -20.35
CA ILE A 262 23.51 -0.21 -20.80
C ILE A 262 24.89 -0.74 -20.39
N ILE A 263 25.02 -1.25 -19.16
CA ILE A 263 26.29 -1.84 -18.68
C ILE A 263 26.63 -3.09 -19.50
N SER A 264 25.67 -3.96 -19.77
CA SER A 264 25.89 -5.15 -20.60
C SER A 264 26.32 -4.75 -22.03
N ALA A 265 25.68 -3.74 -22.62
CA ALA A 265 26.05 -3.21 -23.94
C ALA A 265 27.47 -2.66 -23.99
N LEU A 266 27.90 -1.93 -22.95
CA LEU A 266 29.28 -1.42 -22.86
C LEU A 266 30.30 -2.56 -22.68
N LEU A 267 29.95 -3.60 -21.93
CA LEU A 267 30.80 -4.79 -21.77
C LEU A 267 30.94 -5.57 -23.08
N MET A 268 29.87 -5.69 -23.86
CA MET A 268 29.91 -6.31 -25.19
C MET A 268 30.84 -5.53 -26.14
N GLN A 269 30.78 -4.20 -26.15
CA GLN A 269 31.63 -3.37 -27.01
C GLN A 269 33.11 -3.37 -26.63
N LYS A 270 33.44 -3.44 -25.32
CA LYS A 270 34.84 -3.36 -24.85
C LYS A 270 35.53 -4.71 -24.70
N TYR A 271 34.79 -5.76 -24.34
CA TYR A 271 35.35 -7.06 -23.95
C TYR A 271 34.85 -8.21 -24.83
N GLU A 272 34.04 -7.95 -25.87
CA GLU A 272 33.42 -8.95 -26.76
C GLU A 272 32.63 -10.03 -26.00
N LEU A 273 32.13 -9.71 -24.80
CA LEU A 273 31.38 -10.62 -23.95
C LEU A 273 29.91 -10.72 -24.38
N MET A 274 29.65 -11.46 -25.45
CA MET A 274 28.31 -11.68 -26.05
C MET A 274 27.27 -12.27 -25.08
N ILE A 275 27.71 -12.86 -23.97
CA ILE A 275 26.86 -13.50 -22.95
C ILE A 275 26.35 -12.48 -21.91
N ALA A 276 26.91 -11.26 -21.87
CA ALA A 276 26.57 -10.27 -20.86
C ALA A 276 25.09 -9.80 -20.92
N ASP A 277 24.54 -9.61 -22.13
CA ASP A 277 23.14 -9.22 -22.33
C ASP A 277 22.12 -10.31 -21.91
N PRO A 278 22.30 -11.58 -22.34
CA PRO A 278 21.50 -12.70 -21.84
C PRO A 278 21.48 -12.83 -20.32
N ILE A 279 22.64 -12.71 -19.67
CA ILE A 279 22.75 -12.79 -18.20
C ILE A 279 21.97 -11.64 -17.54
N CYS A 280 22.13 -10.42 -18.05
CA CYS A 280 21.41 -9.26 -17.51
C CYS A 280 19.89 -9.43 -17.62
N SER A 281 19.41 -9.87 -18.79
CA SER A 281 17.98 -10.11 -19.04
C SER A 281 17.39 -11.19 -18.13
N MET A 282 18.11 -12.30 -17.94
CA MET A 282 17.70 -13.36 -17.00
C MET A 282 17.66 -12.87 -15.55
N LEU A 283 18.62 -12.03 -15.13
CA LEU A 283 18.63 -11.44 -13.78
C LEU A 283 17.44 -10.50 -13.56
N ILE A 284 17.13 -9.63 -14.55
CA ILE A 284 15.97 -8.74 -14.49
C ILE A 284 14.68 -9.56 -14.39
N ALA A 285 14.51 -10.59 -15.21
CA ALA A 285 13.34 -11.45 -15.16
C ALA A 285 13.15 -12.15 -13.81
N ILE A 286 14.24 -12.64 -13.19
CA ILE A 286 14.19 -13.25 -11.85
C ILE A 286 13.78 -12.19 -10.80
N LEU A 287 14.35 -10.99 -10.86
CA LEU A 287 14.01 -9.91 -9.94
C LEU A 287 12.53 -9.52 -10.05
N ILE A 288 12.01 -9.39 -11.28
CA ILE A 288 10.58 -9.15 -11.51
C ILE A 288 9.75 -10.29 -10.90
N GLY A 289 10.09 -11.54 -11.19
CA GLY A 289 9.39 -12.71 -10.65
C GLY A 289 9.34 -12.73 -9.12
N VAL A 290 10.47 -12.49 -8.45
CA VAL A 290 10.55 -12.42 -6.98
C VAL A 290 9.72 -11.27 -6.42
N SER A 291 9.72 -10.11 -7.09
CA SER A 291 8.97 -8.91 -6.66
C SER A 291 7.45 -9.09 -6.74
N VAL A 292 6.97 -9.92 -7.67
CA VAL A 292 5.53 -10.13 -7.92
C VAL A 292 4.89 -11.13 -6.95
N VAL A 293 5.67 -12.11 -6.46
CA VAL A 293 5.18 -13.12 -5.49
C VAL A 293 4.49 -12.50 -4.26
N PRO A 294 5.11 -11.53 -3.52
CA PRO A 294 4.43 -10.91 -2.38
C PRO A 294 3.16 -10.15 -2.79
N LEU A 295 3.18 -9.44 -3.93
CA LEU A 295 2.03 -8.68 -4.44
C LEU A 295 0.84 -9.60 -4.76
N LEU A 296 1.11 -10.76 -5.36
CA LEU A 296 0.07 -11.76 -5.63
C LEU A 296 -0.45 -12.40 -4.36
N LYS A 297 0.44 -12.77 -3.41
CA LYS A 297 0.03 -13.37 -2.14
C LYS A 297 -0.88 -12.44 -1.34
N GLU A 298 -0.60 -11.14 -1.34
CA GLU A 298 -1.44 -10.13 -0.70
C GLU A 298 -2.79 -10.00 -1.41
N SER A 299 -2.78 -9.84 -2.74
CA SER A 299 -4.01 -9.71 -3.53
C SER A 299 -4.92 -10.93 -3.40
N ILE A 300 -4.34 -12.14 -3.48
CA ILE A 300 -5.05 -13.40 -3.23
C ILE A 300 -5.61 -13.43 -1.81
N GLY A 301 -4.84 -13.02 -0.81
CA GLY A 301 -5.30 -12.94 0.58
C GLY A 301 -6.54 -12.07 0.75
N ILE A 302 -6.56 -10.88 0.13
CA ILE A 302 -7.71 -9.97 0.17
C ILE A 302 -8.91 -10.59 -0.58
N LEU A 303 -8.69 -11.16 -1.77
CA LEU A 303 -9.75 -11.81 -2.56
C LEU A 303 -10.35 -13.04 -1.86
N MET A 304 -9.52 -13.78 -1.12
CA MET A 304 -9.94 -14.92 -0.29
C MET A 304 -10.56 -14.50 1.05
N GLN A 305 -10.77 -13.21 1.29
CA GLN A 305 -11.35 -12.68 2.53
C GLN A 305 -10.55 -13.10 3.78
N ARG A 306 -9.23 -13.15 3.65
CA ARG A 306 -8.33 -13.48 4.76
C ARG A 306 -8.47 -12.44 5.88
N THR A 307 -8.40 -12.93 7.12
CA THR A 307 -8.26 -12.07 8.30
C THR A 307 -7.03 -11.17 8.16
N PRO A 308 -7.17 -9.84 8.29
CA PRO A 308 -6.06 -8.92 8.15
C PRO A 308 -4.97 -9.21 9.20
N PRO A 309 -3.69 -9.41 8.78
CA PRO A 309 -2.59 -9.72 9.70
C PRO A 309 -2.36 -8.63 10.76
N SER A 310 -2.64 -7.36 10.43
CA SER A 310 -2.54 -6.21 11.34
C SER A 310 -3.53 -6.31 12.50
N LEU A 311 -4.75 -6.78 12.23
CA LEU A 311 -5.77 -6.96 13.27
C LEU A 311 -5.53 -8.23 14.09
N ASP A 312 -4.93 -9.27 13.53
CA ASP A 312 -4.75 -10.58 14.18
C ASP A 312 -4.09 -10.47 15.57
N ALA A 313 -3.12 -9.56 15.72
CA ALA A 313 -2.48 -9.27 17.00
C ALA A 313 -3.39 -8.53 18.01
N SER A 314 -4.31 -7.69 17.51
CA SER A 314 -5.19 -6.84 18.33
C SER A 314 -6.54 -7.49 18.66
N LEU A 315 -6.99 -8.45 17.84
CA LEU A 315 -8.29 -9.11 17.96
C LEU A 315 -8.47 -9.81 19.32
N PRO A 316 -7.50 -10.58 19.85
CA PRO A 316 -7.65 -11.22 21.16
C PRO A 316 -7.92 -10.21 22.30
N ALA A 317 -7.23 -9.06 22.29
CA ALA A 317 -7.44 -8.01 23.28
C ALA A 317 -8.84 -7.36 23.13
N CYS A 318 -9.33 -7.22 21.90
CA CYS A 318 -10.69 -6.72 21.65
C CYS A 318 -11.75 -7.71 22.15
N TYR A 319 -11.58 -9.01 21.88
CA TYR A 319 -12.49 -10.05 22.37
C TYR A 319 -12.58 -10.07 23.89
N GLN A 320 -11.43 -9.97 24.57
CA GLN A 320 -11.40 -9.89 26.03
C GLN A 320 -12.14 -8.66 26.57
N ARG A 321 -11.94 -7.49 25.97
CA ARG A 321 -12.66 -6.26 26.38
C ARG A 321 -14.17 -6.38 26.20
N VAL A 322 -14.62 -6.97 25.10
CA VAL A 322 -16.06 -7.17 24.83
C VAL A 322 -16.65 -8.19 25.81
N GLN A 323 -15.94 -9.27 26.14
CA GLN A 323 -16.37 -10.25 27.14
C GLN A 323 -16.44 -9.68 28.58
N GLN A 324 -15.70 -8.60 28.86
CA GLN A 324 -15.73 -7.91 30.16
C GLN A 324 -16.90 -6.93 30.30
N LEU A 325 -17.65 -6.65 29.23
CA LEU A 325 -18.84 -5.80 29.30
C LEU A 325 -19.93 -6.46 30.15
N GLN A 326 -20.54 -5.69 31.04
CA GLN A 326 -21.65 -6.20 31.86
C GLN A 326 -22.80 -6.67 30.99
N GLY A 327 -23.29 -7.88 31.26
CA GLY A 327 -24.38 -8.50 30.51
C GLY A 327 -23.97 -9.23 29.24
N VAL A 328 -22.69 -9.30 28.88
CA VAL A 328 -22.20 -10.17 27.79
C VAL A 328 -21.81 -11.53 28.35
N TYR A 329 -22.45 -12.60 27.90
CA TYR A 329 -22.11 -13.97 28.30
C TYR A 329 -21.08 -14.60 27.38
N ASN A 330 -21.22 -14.41 26.07
CA ASN A 330 -20.33 -15.04 25.10
C ASN A 330 -20.21 -14.24 23.80
N LEU A 331 -19.06 -14.37 23.15
CA LEU A 331 -18.79 -13.86 21.82
C LEU A 331 -18.66 -15.05 20.87
N GLN A 332 -19.48 -15.06 19.82
CA GLN A 332 -19.60 -16.17 18.87
C GLN A 332 -19.32 -15.70 17.44
N GLU A 333 -18.79 -16.61 16.63
CA GLU A 333 -18.59 -16.44 15.19
C GLU A 333 -17.93 -15.11 14.77
N PRO A 334 -16.80 -14.68 15.37
CA PRO A 334 -16.08 -13.52 14.87
C PRO A 334 -15.52 -13.80 13.48
N HIS A 335 -15.89 -12.98 12.50
CA HIS A 335 -15.35 -13.03 11.16
C HIS A 335 -14.91 -11.64 10.73
N PHE A 336 -13.62 -11.50 10.45
CA PHE A 336 -13.01 -10.24 10.01
C PHE A 336 -12.31 -10.47 8.68
N TRP A 337 -12.54 -9.57 7.73
CA TRP A 337 -11.93 -9.64 6.42
C TRP A 337 -11.53 -8.25 5.93
N THR A 338 -10.64 -8.23 4.95
CA THR A 338 -10.21 -7.01 4.28
C THR A 338 -11.08 -6.77 3.06
N LEU A 339 -11.75 -5.61 2.96
CA LEU A 339 -12.52 -5.26 1.76
C LEU A 339 -11.60 -4.77 0.64
N CYS A 340 -10.70 -3.87 0.99
CA CYS A 340 -9.63 -3.30 0.18
C CYS A 340 -8.52 -2.85 1.15
N THR A 341 -7.39 -2.35 0.63
CA THR A 341 -6.29 -1.87 1.46
C THR A 341 -6.77 -0.93 2.55
N ASP A 342 -6.40 -1.23 3.80
CA ASP A 342 -6.74 -0.49 5.03
C ASP A 342 -8.24 -0.28 5.31
N VAL A 343 -9.11 -1.10 4.71
CA VAL A 343 -10.54 -1.13 5.04
C VAL A 343 -10.92 -2.51 5.53
N TYR A 344 -10.97 -2.62 6.86
CA TYR A 344 -11.35 -3.85 7.55
C TYR A 344 -12.83 -3.84 7.90
N ILE A 345 -13.47 -4.96 7.63
CA ILE A 345 -14.87 -5.21 7.95
C ILE A 345 -14.94 -6.42 8.88
N GLY A 346 -15.84 -6.34 9.86
CA GLY A 346 -16.08 -7.42 10.80
C GLY A 346 -17.55 -7.74 10.97
N THR A 347 -17.84 -9.00 11.27
CA THR A 347 -19.13 -9.47 11.77
C THR A 347 -18.89 -10.30 13.02
N LEU A 348 -19.73 -10.15 14.03
CA LEU A 348 -19.68 -10.98 15.23
C LEU A 348 -21.07 -11.13 15.85
N LYS A 349 -21.26 -12.21 16.61
CA LYS A 349 -22.47 -12.47 17.39
C LYS A 349 -22.17 -12.34 18.88
N LEU A 350 -23.06 -11.68 19.62
CA LEU A 350 -22.97 -11.55 21.07
C LEU A 350 -24.18 -12.21 21.72
N LEU A 351 -23.91 -13.09 22.68
CA LEU A 351 -24.93 -13.64 23.56
C LEU A 351 -25.00 -12.75 24.81
N VAL A 352 -26.15 -12.11 25.03
CA VAL A 352 -26.34 -11.16 26.13
C VAL A 352 -27.43 -11.59 27.11
N ALA A 353 -27.35 -11.09 28.34
CA ALA A 353 -28.34 -11.33 29.37
C ALA A 353 -29.70 -10.68 29.04
N PRO A 354 -30.83 -11.26 29.48
CA PRO A 354 -32.18 -10.75 29.19
C PRO A 354 -32.46 -9.35 29.74
N ASP A 355 -31.76 -8.96 30.80
CA ASP A 355 -31.88 -7.69 31.52
C ASP A 355 -30.85 -6.64 31.09
N ALA A 356 -29.95 -6.97 30.17
CA ALA A 356 -28.87 -6.09 29.75
C ALA A 356 -29.30 -5.04 28.71
N ASP A 357 -28.67 -3.86 28.74
CA ASP A 357 -28.88 -2.82 27.73
C ASP A 357 -28.14 -3.16 26.43
N THR A 358 -28.86 -3.73 25.47
CA THR A 358 -28.35 -4.14 24.16
C THR A 358 -27.77 -2.98 23.35
N ARG A 359 -28.33 -1.76 23.47
CA ARG A 359 -27.84 -0.59 22.72
C ARG A 359 -26.50 -0.12 23.26
N TRP A 360 -26.36 -0.13 24.58
CA TRP A 360 -25.10 0.22 25.24
C TRP A 360 -24.01 -0.79 24.87
N ILE A 361 -24.28 -2.10 24.97
CA ILE A 361 -23.34 -3.16 24.59
C ILE A 361 -22.93 -3.02 23.12
N GLN A 362 -23.89 -2.79 22.22
CA GLN A 362 -23.61 -2.58 20.80
C GLN A 362 -22.67 -1.40 20.59
N SER A 363 -22.98 -0.24 21.18
CA SER A 363 -22.19 0.99 21.04
C SER A 363 -20.75 0.81 21.58
N GLN A 364 -20.59 0.20 22.76
CA GLN A 364 -19.28 -0.10 23.32
C GLN A 364 -18.49 -1.08 22.45
N THR A 365 -19.15 -2.13 21.94
CA THR A 365 -18.52 -3.09 21.03
C THR A 365 -18.00 -2.40 19.77
N HIS A 366 -18.83 -1.54 19.15
CA HIS A 366 -18.40 -0.74 18.01
C HIS A 366 -17.18 0.14 18.34
N ASN A 367 -17.19 0.85 19.46
CA ASN A 367 -16.06 1.69 19.87
C ASN A 367 -14.76 0.90 20.05
N ILE A 368 -14.80 -0.28 20.66
CA ILE A 368 -13.63 -1.14 20.87
C ILE A 368 -12.99 -1.54 19.53
N PHE A 369 -13.80 -2.01 18.58
CA PHE A 369 -13.28 -2.45 17.27
C PHE A 369 -12.92 -1.28 16.35
N THR A 370 -13.60 -0.14 16.45
CA THR A 370 -13.21 1.08 15.72
C THR A 370 -11.85 1.60 16.20
N GLN A 371 -11.54 1.51 17.50
CA GLN A 371 -10.20 1.83 18.01
C GLN A 371 -9.12 0.89 17.49
N ALA A 372 -9.47 -0.37 17.19
CA ALA A 372 -8.56 -1.33 16.57
C ALA A 372 -8.39 -1.11 15.05
N GLY A 373 -9.13 -0.19 14.43
CA GLY A 373 -9.05 0.10 13.00
C GLY A 373 -10.13 -0.58 12.14
N VAL A 374 -11.11 -1.26 12.75
CA VAL A 374 -12.26 -1.82 12.01
C VAL A 374 -13.18 -0.68 11.58
N ARG A 375 -13.33 -0.48 10.28
CA ARG A 375 -14.09 0.64 9.71
C ARG A 375 -15.60 0.38 9.72
N GLN A 376 -15.99 -0.88 9.55
CA GLN A 376 -17.38 -1.29 9.52
C GLN A 376 -17.55 -2.60 10.28
N LEU A 377 -18.35 -2.57 11.34
CA LEU A 377 -18.64 -3.73 12.17
C LEU A 377 -20.13 -4.02 12.13
N TYR A 378 -20.50 -5.29 12.03
CA TYR A 378 -21.86 -5.76 12.17
C TYR A 378 -21.97 -6.66 13.40
N VAL A 379 -22.75 -6.21 14.36
CA VAL A 379 -22.97 -6.93 15.63
C VAL A 379 -24.39 -7.47 15.62
N GLN A 380 -24.52 -8.80 15.65
CA GLN A 380 -25.79 -9.46 15.94
C GLN A 380 -25.85 -9.73 17.45
N ILE A 381 -26.97 -9.36 18.06
CA ILE A 381 -27.20 -9.56 19.49
C ILE A 381 -28.29 -10.62 19.66
N ASP A 382 -27.92 -11.72 20.28
CA ASP A 382 -28.83 -12.79 20.66
C ASP A 382 -29.02 -12.74 22.18
N VAL A 383 -30.28 -12.74 22.61
CA VAL A 383 -30.62 -12.71 24.04
C VAL A 383 -30.69 -14.15 24.54
N ALA A 384 -30.02 -14.43 25.66
CA ALA A 384 -30.09 -15.74 26.29
C ALA A 384 -31.55 -16.10 26.63
N ALA A 385 -31.93 -17.36 26.41
CA ALA A 385 -33.21 -17.86 26.89
C ALA A 385 -33.21 -17.78 28.43
N MET A 386 -34.31 -17.25 29.00
CA MET A 386 -34.51 -17.15 30.45
C MET A 386 -34.52 -18.51 31.14
#